data_AF-A0A3B8L5X8-F1
#
_entry.id   AF-A0A3B8L5X8-F1
#
_cell.length_a   1.000
_cell.length_b   1.000
_cell.length_c   1.000
_cell.angle_alpha   90.00
_cell.angle_beta   90.00
_cell.angle_gamma   90.00
#
_symmetry.space_group_name_H-M   'P 1'
#
loop_
_entity.id
_entity.type
_entity.pdbx_description
1 polymer ?
#
loop_
_entity_poly.entity_id
_entity_poly.type
_entity_poly.pdbx_seq_one_letter_code
_entity_poly.pdbx_strand_id
1 'polypeptide(L)'
;GSLVRVGRKAIVVAHPADTKSRRLLTVRLSRDEAKTWPVSRVAEVGPAAYSDMATNGDGDVLLAYEGDGYQTIKLVRFNLAWLTDGKTK
;
A
#
# COMPACT_ATOMS: atom_id res chain seq x y z
N GLY A 1 -7.87 3.80 4.70
CA GLY A 1 -6.70 3.89 3.82
C GLY A 1 -5.62 4.64 4.55
N SER A 2 -4.36 4.36 4.24
CA SER A 2 -3.20 4.93 4.92
C SER A 2 -2.19 5.48 3.92
N LEU A 3 -1.28 6.32 4.42
CA LEU A 3 -0.20 6.94 3.66
C LEU A 3 1.08 6.90 4.50
N VAL A 4 2.20 6.61 3.86
CA VAL A 4 3.52 6.72 4.49
C VAL A 4 4.53 7.26 3.49
N ARG A 5 5.55 7.97 3.97
CA ARG A 5 6.71 8.35 3.16
C ARG A 5 7.83 7.34 3.38
N VAL A 6 8.36 6.80 2.28
CA VAL A 6 9.51 5.89 2.27
C VAL A 6 10.73 6.65 1.74
N GLY A 7 11.74 6.84 2.59
CA GLY A 7 12.87 7.72 2.27
C GLY A 7 12.44 9.17 2.02
N ARG A 8 13.13 9.88 1.12
CA ARG A 8 12.87 11.32 0.88
C ARG A 8 11.76 11.60 -0.13
N LYS A 9 11.63 10.78 -1.17
CA LYS A 9 10.83 11.11 -2.37
C LYS A 9 9.67 10.17 -2.65
N ALA A 10 9.55 9.03 -1.98
CA ALA A 10 8.48 8.07 -2.27
C ALA A 10 7.33 8.23 -1.27
N ILE A 11 6.15 8.59 -1.75
CA ILE A 11 4.91 8.56 -0.98
C ILE A 11 4.14 7.32 -1.40
N VAL A 12 3.79 6.48 -0.44
CA VAL A 12 3.03 5.26 -0.64
C VAL A 12 1.66 5.42 -0.01
N VAL A 13 0.60 5.04 -0.73
CA VAL A 13 -0.77 4.98 -0.20
C VAL A 13 -1.33 3.57 -0.35
N ALA A 14 -2.20 3.18 0.58
CA ALA A 14 -2.96 1.93 0.51
C ALA A 14 -4.44 2.22 0.76
N HIS A 15 -5.30 1.78 -0.16
CA HIS A 15 -6.75 1.86 0.00
C HIS A 15 -7.47 0.80 -0.87
N PRO A 16 -8.69 0.40 -0.49
CA PRO A 16 -9.56 -0.38 -1.37
C PRO A 16 -9.80 0.36 -2.69
N ALA A 17 -9.55 -0.29 -3.82
CA ALA A 17 -9.66 0.33 -5.14
C ALA A 17 -11.01 0.08 -5.84
N ASP A 18 -11.81 -0.86 -5.32
CA ASP A 18 -13.18 -1.08 -5.80
C ASP A 18 -14.08 0.09 -5.38
N THR A 19 -14.82 0.66 -6.33
CA THR A 19 -15.66 1.85 -6.09
C THR A 19 -17.00 1.55 -5.44
N LYS A 20 -17.38 0.27 -5.33
CA LYS A 20 -18.68 -0.17 -4.80
C LYS A 20 -18.55 -0.84 -3.43
N SER A 21 -17.37 -1.36 -3.09
CA SER A 21 -17.17 -2.19 -1.91
C SER A 21 -15.76 -2.09 -1.35
N ARG A 22 -15.59 -2.45 -0.08
CA ARG A 22 -14.28 -2.49 0.60
C ARG A 22 -13.53 -3.77 0.23
N ARG A 23 -12.93 -3.76 -0.95
CA ARG A 23 -12.09 -4.85 -1.49
C ARG A 23 -11.02 -4.31 -2.44
N LEU A 24 -10.13 -5.19 -2.89
CA LEU A 24 -9.01 -4.83 -3.78
C LEU A 24 -8.08 -3.80 -3.13
N LEU A 25 -7.52 -4.13 -1.95
CA LEU A 25 -6.55 -3.26 -1.29
C LEU A 25 -5.35 -3.07 -2.22
N THR A 26 -5.17 -1.84 -2.69
CA THR A 26 -4.17 -1.50 -3.70
C THR A 26 -3.19 -0.50 -3.10
N VAL A 27 -1.91 -0.81 -3.27
CA VAL A 27 -0.81 0.07 -2.91
C VAL A 27 -0.43 0.91 -4.13
N ARG A 28 -0.25 2.22 -3.97
CA ARG A 28 0.18 3.13 -5.03
C ARG A 28 1.39 3.95 -4.59
N LEU A 29 2.22 4.33 -5.55
CA LEU A 29 3.42 5.13 -5.31
C LEU A 29 3.38 6.43 -6.12
N SER A 30 3.70 7.52 -5.43
CA SER A 30 4.00 8.83 -6.02
C SER A 30 5.44 9.21 -5.71
N ARG A 31 6.10 9.84 -6.69
CA ARG A 31 7.44 10.43 -6.56
C ARG A 31 7.47 11.95 -6.80
N ASP A 32 6.30 12.54 -6.98
CA ASP A 32 6.10 13.93 -7.38
C ASP A 32 5.22 14.68 -6.36
N GLU A 33 5.39 14.34 -5.08
CA GLU A 33 4.64 14.92 -3.96
C GLU A 33 3.12 14.72 -4.09
N ALA A 34 2.71 13.47 -4.34
CA ALA A 34 1.32 13.02 -4.43
C ALA A 34 0.51 13.62 -5.59
N LYS A 35 1.16 14.20 -6.60
CA LYS A 35 0.48 14.75 -7.80
C LYS A 35 0.03 13.65 -8.75
N THR A 36 0.85 12.61 -8.97
CA THR A 36 0.51 11.47 -9.84
C THR A 36 0.81 10.13 -9.18
N TRP A 37 0.13 9.09 -9.65
CA TRP A 37 0.21 7.72 -9.11
C TRP A 37 0.42 6.67 -10.22
N PRO A 38 1.55 6.73 -10.95
CA PRO A 38 1.77 5.88 -12.12
C PRO A 38 2.08 4.41 -11.78
N VAL A 39 2.42 4.12 -10.52
CA VAL A 39 2.74 2.77 -10.04
C VAL A 39 1.67 2.31 -9.06
N SER A 40 1.12 1.13 -9.29
CA SER A 40 0.13 0.51 -8.41
C SER A 40 0.24 -1.01 -8.40
N ARG A 41 0.04 -1.63 -7.24
CA ARG A 41 0.02 -3.09 -7.09
C ARG A 41 -1.05 -3.51 -6.08
N VAL A 42 -1.79 -4.57 -6.39
CA VAL A 42 -2.79 -5.14 -5.48
C VAL A 42 -2.08 -5.92 -4.38
N ALA A 43 -2.38 -5.60 -3.12
CA ALA A 43 -1.89 -6.30 -1.94
C ALA A 43 -2.87 -7.39 -1.46
N GLU A 44 -4.18 -7.16 -1.60
CA GLU A 44 -5.24 -8.11 -1.23
C GLU A 44 -6.38 -8.02 -2.25
N VAL A 45 -6.76 -9.17 -2.83
CA VAL A 45 -7.86 -9.24 -3.82
C VAL A 45 -9.23 -9.30 -3.12
N GLY A 46 -9.26 -9.90 -1.92
CA GLY A 46 -10.47 -10.11 -1.13
C GLY A 46 -11.01 -8.85 -0.44
N PRO A 47 -11.97 -9.04 0.48
CA PRO A 47 -12.44 -7.99 1.37
C PRO A 47 -11.27 -7.41 2.17
N ALA A 48 -11.13 -6.10 2.09
CA ALA A 48 -10.11 -5.36 2.81
C ALA A 48 -10.60 -3.93 3.06
N ALA A 49 -10.42 -3.43 4.28
CA ALA A 49 -11.05 -2.18 4.71
C ALA A 49 -10.03 -1.18 5.26
N TYR A 50 -10.05 -0.90 6.56
CA TYR A 50 -9.10 0.04 7.16
C TYR A 50 -7.69 -0.53 7.04
N SER A 51 -6.74 0.38 6.96
CA SER A 51 -5.32 0.07 6.81
C SER A 51 -4.52 1.13 7.52
N ASP A 52 -3.35 0.74 8.01
CA ASP A 52 -2.32 1.61 8.56
C ASP A 52 -0.94 1.15 8.11
N MET A 53 0.02 2.07 8.00
CA MET A 53 1.36 1.77 7.51
C MET A 53 2.46 2.37 8.39
N ALA A 54 3.54 1.61 8.54
CA ALA A 54 4.79 2.06 9.12
C ALA A 54 5.97 1.69 8.20
N THR A 55 7.12 2.31 8.44
CA THR A 55 8.39 1.91 7.80
C THR A 55 9.36 1.41 8.86
N ASN A 56 10.23 0.46 8.49
CA ASN A 56 11.34 0.02 9.33
C ASN A 56 12.67 0.65 8.87
N GLY A 57 13.76 0.39 9.62
CA GLY A 57 15.09 0.90 9.29
C GLY A 57 15.67 0.38 7.97
N ASP A 58 15.16 -0.74 7.46
CA ASP A 58 15.62 -1.38 6.22
C ASP A 58 14.95 -0.80 4.97
N GLY A 59 13.99 0.11 5.15
CA GLY A 59 13.23 0.72 4.06
C GLY A 59 12.05 -0.12 3.56
N ASP A 60 11.65 -1.14 4.32
CA ASP A 60 10.40 -1.85 4.09
C ASP A 60 9.21 -1.03 4.59
N VAL A 61 8.05 -1.31 3.99
CA VAL A 61 6.73 -0.88 4.45
C VAL A 61 6.05 -2.06 5.14
N LEU A 62 5.55 -1.81 6.35
CA LEU A 62 4.66 -2.69 7.09
C LEU A 62 3.24 -2.17 6.91
N LEU A 63 2.38 -2.95 6.27
CA LEU A 63 0.98 -2.61 6.02
C LEU A 63 0.08 -3.53 6.83
N ALA A 64 -0.55 -2.98 7.88
CA ALA A 64 -1.59 -3.63 8.64
C ALA A 64 -2.95 -3.28 8.04
N TYR A 65 -3.86 -4.25 7.90
CA TYR A 65 -5.19 -4.00 7.36
C TYR A 65 -6.25 -4.98 7.87
N GLU A 66 -7.49 -4.51 7.92
CA GLU A 66 -8.67 -5.35 8.16
C GLU A 66 -8.93 -6.24 6.95
N GLY A 67 -8.99 -7.55 7.14
CA GLY A 67 -9.24 -8.55 6.11
C GLY A 67 -10.43 -9.45 6.42
N ASP A 68 -10.73 -10.37 5.50
CA ASP A 68 -11.70 -11.48 5.67
C ASP A 68 -13.07 -11.03 6.21
N GLY A 69 -13.54 -9.85 5.80
CA GLY A 69 -14.80 -9.29 6.28
C GLY A 69 -14.76 -8.86 7.75
N TYR A 70 -13.69 -8.16 8.15
CA TYR A 70 -13.47 -7.61 9.50
C TYR A 70 -13.16 -8.67 10.58
N GLN A 71 -12.85 -9.90 10.18
CA GLN A 71 -12.54 -10.99 11.10
C GLN A 71 -11.06 -11.04 11.48
N THR A 72 -10.19 -10.43 10.67
CA THR A 72 -8.73 -10.49 10.85
C THR A 72 -8.09 -9.13 10.68
N ILE A 73 -6.99 -8.91 11.41
CA ILE A 73 -5.99 -7.90 11.06
C ILE A 73 -4.81 -8.65 10.45
N LYS A 74 -4.54 -8.40 9.17
CA LYS A 74 -3.42 -8.98 8.45
C LYS A 74 -2.27 -8.00 8.42
N LEU A 75 -1.04 -8.51 8.47
CA LEU A 75 0.17 -7.73 8.29
C LEU A 75 0.93 -8.26 7.08
N VAL A 76 1.22 -7.37 6.12
CA VAL A 76 2.11 -7.68 5.00
C VAL A 76 3.30 -6.74 5.02
N ARG A 77 4.44 -7.25 4.54
CA ARG A 77 5.70 -6.51 4.41
C ARG A 77 6.12 -6.50 2.95
N PHE A 78 6.46 -5.32 2.44
CA PHE A 78 6.98 -5.16 1.09
C PHE A 78 7.96 -3.97 1.03
N ASN A 79 8.73 -3.86 -0.06
CA ASN A 79 9.60 -2.72 -0.31
C ASN A 79 9.31 -2.08 -1.67
N LEU A 80 10.00 -0.99 -1.99
CA LEU A 80 9.78 -0.28 -3.25
C LEU A 80 10.11 -1.14 -4.48
N ALA A 81 11.05 -2.09 -4.39
CA ALA A 81 11.35 -2.98 -5.50
C ALA A 81 10.18 -3.93 -5.80
N TRP A 82 9.51 -4.46 -4.78
CA TRP A 82 8.25 -5.21 -4.97
C TRP A 82 7.17 -4.32 -5.59
N LEU A 83 7.04 -3.06 -5.14
CA LEU A 83 5.99 -2.18 -5.66
C LEU A 83 6.23 -1.76 -7.13
N THR A 84 7.48 -1.72 -7.59
CA THR A 84 7.85 -1.30 -8.94
C THR A 84 8.21 -2.44 -9.90
N ASP A 85 7.96 -3.70 -9.51
CA ASP A 85 8.41 -4.90 -10.25
C ASP A 85 9.92 -4.86 -10.57
N GLY A 86 10.72 -4.43 -9.61
CA GLY A 86 12.17 -4.29 -9.74
C GLY A 86 12.62 -3.11 -10.61
N LYS A 87 11.71 -2.30 -11.15
CA LYS A 87 12.05 -1.16 -12.00
C LYS A 87 12.43 0.04 -11.13
N THR A 88 13.67 0.51 -11.27
CA THR A 88 14.13 1.79 -10.71
C THR A 88 13.86 2.91 -11.71
N LYS A 89 12.71 3.56 -11.62
CA LYS A 89 12.49 4.91 -12.17
C LYS A 89 12.28 5.88 -11.02
#